data_AF-A0A9E0U575-F1
#
_entry.id   AF-A0A9E0U575-F1
#
_cell.length_a   1.000
_cell.length_b   1.000
_cell.length_c   1.000
_cell.angle_alpha   90.00
_cell.angle_beta   90.00
_cell.angle_gamma   90.00
#
_symmetry.space_group_name_H-M   'P 1'
#
loop_
_entity.id
_entity.type
_entity.pdbx_description
1 polymer ?
#
loop_
_entity_poly.entity_id
_entity_poly.type
_entity_poly.pdbx_seq_one_letter_code
_entity_poly.pdbx_strand_id
1 'polypeptide(L)' 'MHKVDLRKIYNFYPLDQKADPGNLPTGGDVYYECHECRGIVSSVTFIKAACECGNLEGNKGEVTVKEPARVTVVRGRLK' A
#
# COMPACT_ATOMS: atom_id res chain seq x y z
N MET A 1 2.91 -15.04 12.15
CA MET A 1 3.32 -14.19 11.00
C MET A 1 3.61 -12.80 11.55
N HIS A 2 4.87 -12.42 11.72
CA HIS A 2 5.22 -11.08 12.22
C HIS A 2 4.94 -10.05 11.12
N LYS A 3 3.85 -9.28 11.26
CA LYS A 3 3.58 -8.12 10.41
C LYS A 3 4.52 -7.01 10.85
N VAL A 4 5.52 -6.71 10.04
CA VAL A 4 6.38 -5.54 10.27
C VAL A 4 5.52 -4.30 10.05
N ASP A 5 5.36 -3.50 11.11
CA ASP A 5 4.73 -2.19 10.99
C ASP A 5 5.68 -1.26 10.25
N LEU A 6 5.38 -1.03 8.97
CA LEU A 6 6.21 -0.20 8.10
C LEU A 6 6.33 1.24 8.60
N ARG A 7 5.41 1.74 9.43
CA ARG A 7 5.48 3.10 10.00
C ARG A 7 6.60 3.27 11.03
N LYS A 8 7.15 2.16 11.52
CA LYS A 8 8.34 2.17 12.39
C LYS A 8 9.63 2.42 11.60
N ILE A 9 9.63 2.12 10.30
CA ILE A 9 10.83 2.17 9.43
C ILE A 9 10.73 3.34 8.45
N TYR A 10 9.52 3.67 7.99
CA TYR A 10 9.27 4.67 6.97
C TYR A 10 8.36 5.81 7.48
N ASN A 11 8.55 6.99 6.92
CA ASN A 11 7.58 8.09 6.90
C ASN A 11 6.74 7.98 5.64
N PHE A 12 5.42 8.17 5.77
CA PHE A 12 4.49 8.10 4.65
C PHE A 12 3.91 9.48 4.35
N TYR A 13 3.95 9.85 3.08
CA TYR A 13 3.43 11.12 2.58
C TYR A 13 2.34 10.83 1.54
N PRO A 14 1.13 11.37 1.68
CA PRO A 14 0.10 11.18 0.66
C PRO A 14 0.57 11.71 -0.69
N LEU A 15 0.31 10.95 -1.74
CA LEU A 15 0.47 11.42 -3.11
C LEU A 15 -0.83 12.07 -3.55
N ASP A 16 -0.74 13.24 -4.18
CA ASP A 16 -1.90 13.97 -4.73
C ASP A 16 -2.62 13.20 -5.85
N GLN A 17 -1.98 12.18 -6.42
CA GLN A 17 -2.64 11.26 -7.34
C GLN A 17 -3.73 10.51 -6.58
N LYS A 18 -4.99 10.91 -6.81
CA LYS A 18 -6.15 10.06 -6.54
C LYS A 18 -5.85 8.68 -7.11
N ALA A 19 -6.01 7.65 -6.28
CA ALA A 19 -5.98 6.26 -6.69
C ALA A 19 -7.01 6.07 -7.81
N ASP A 20 -6.61 6.26 -9.07
CA ASP A 20 -7.47 6.00 -10.21
C ASP A 20 -7.66 4.47 -10.25
N PRO A 21 -8.90 3.96 -10.16
CA PRO A 21 -9.17 2.52 -10.15
C PRO A 21 -8.53 1.77 -11.32
N GLY A 22 -8.29 2.44 -12.45
CA GLY A 22 -7.66 1.84 -13.63
C GLY A 22 -6.16 2.11 -13.77
N ASN A 23 -5.57 2.99 -12.95
CA ASN A 23 -4.19 3.42 -13.10
C ASN A 23 -3.53 3.77 -11.76
N LEU A 24 -3.47 2.77 -10.87
CA LEU A 24 -2.76 2.93 -9.61
C LEU A 24 -1.25 3.02 -9.87
N PRO A 25 -0.57 4.07 -9.38
CA PRO A 25 0.86 4.24 -9.58
C PRO A 25 1.63 3.14 -8.86
N THR A 26 2.59 2.54 -9.55
CA THR A 26 3.51 1.54 -8.99
C THR A 26 4.91 2.09 -8.89
N GLY A 27 5.65 1.70 -7.85
CA GLY A 27 7.02 2.17 -7.64
C GLY A 27 7.64 1.65 -6.36
N GLY A 28 8.97 1.63 -6.30
CA GLY A 28 9.72 1.12 -5.14
C GLY A 28 9.50 1.92 -3.85
N ASP A 29 9.07 3.16 -3.98
CA ASP A 29 8.72 4.07 -2.89
C ASP A 29 7.20 4.34 -2.80
N VAL A 30 6.38 3.63 -3.59
CA VAL A 30 4.93 3.77 -3.60
C VAL A 30 4.27 2.66 -2.80
N TYR A 31 3.38 3.07 -1.91
CA TYR A 31 2.63 2.21 -1.01
C TYR A 31 1.15 2.59 -1.05
N TYR A 32 0.31 1.65 -0.65
CA TYR A 32 -1.11 1.83 -0.52
C TYR A 32 -1.51 1.76 0.94
N GLU A 33 -2.18 2.82 1.42
CA GLU A 33 -2.77 2.86 2.74
C GLU A 33 -4.28 2.61 2.63
N CYS A 34 -4.77 1.57 3.31
CA CYS A 34 -6.19 1.30 3.40
C CYS A 34 -6.85 2.24 4.43
N HIS A 35 -7.94 2.92 4.05
CA HIS A 35 -8.69 3.80 4.97
C HIS A 35 -9.37 3.04 6.11
N GLU A 36 -9.77 1.80 5.90
CA GLU A 36 -10.58 1.02 6.83
C GLU A 36 -9.76 0.45 8.00
N CYS A 37 -8.63 -0.19 7.68
CA CYS A 37 -7.78 -0.84 8.69
C CYS A 37 -6.41 -0.15 8.87
N ARG A 38 -6.16 0.97 8.17
CA ARG A 38 -4.89 1.72 8.20
C ARG A 38 -3.65 0.90 7.80
N GLY A 39 -3.86 -0.31 7.28
CA GLY A 39 -2.81 -1.20 6.81
C GLY A 39 -2.11 -0.62 5.58
N ILE A 40 -0.79 -0.75 5.55
CA ILE A 40 0.07 -0.26 4.48
C ILE A 40 0.69 -1.46 3.75
N VAL A 41 0.57 -1.47 2.42
CA VAL A 41 1.17 -2.49 1.55
C VAL A 41 1.99 -1.81 0.45
N SER A 42 3.21 -2.29 0.20
CA SER A 42 4.05 -1.79 -0.90
C SER A 42 3.47 -2.19 -2.25
N SER A 43 3.42 -1.24 -3.19
CA SER A 43 2.86 -1.45 -4.53
C SER A 43 3.56 -2.54 -5.35
N VAL A 44 4.81 -2.86 -5.01
CA VAL A 44 5.67 -3.83 -5.71
C VAL A 44 6.18 -4.94 -4.79
N THR A 45 5.36 -5.38 -3.84
CA THR A 45 5.77 -6.42 -2.89
C THR A 45 5.91 -7.80 -3.56
N PHE A 46 7.11 -8.38 -3.44
CA PHE A 46 7.36 -9.77 -3.89
C PHE A 46 6.92 -10.81 -2.86
N ILE A 47 6.84 -10.42 -1.59
CA ILE A 47 6.41 -11.28 -0.49
C ILE A 47 4.91 -11.05 -0.28
N LYS A 48 4.20 -12.12 0.10
CA LYS A 48 2.78 -12.05 0.46
C LYS A 48 2.55 -11.02 1.55
N ALA A 49 1.86 -9.94 1.21
CA ALA A 49 1.46 -8.89 2.12
C ALA A 49 -0.03 -8.61 1.93
N ALA A 50 -0.75 -8.39 3.03
CA ALA A 50 -2.16 -8.03 2.94
C ALA A 50 -2.54 -7.13 4.12
N CYS A 51 -3.46 -6.20 3.88
CA CYS A 51 -4.06 -5.44 4.97
C CYS A 51 -5.09 -6.31 5.73
N GLU A 52 -5.53 -5.87 6.91
CA GLU A 52 -6.38 -6.68 7.79
C GLU A 52 -7.79 -6.93 7.25
N CYS A 53 -8.38 -5.94 6.58
CA CYS A 53 -9.68 -6.09 5.93
C CYS A 53 -9.62 -6.84 4.57
N GLY A 54 -8.43 -7.19 4.09
CA GLY A 54 -8.25 -7.86 2.79
C GLY A 54 -8.53 -6.99 1.56
N ASN A 55 -8.65 -5.66 1.70
CA ASN A 55 -8.79 -4.74 0.56
C ASN A 55 -7.51 -4.65 -0.29
N LEU A 56 -6.35 -4.70 0.37
CA LEU A 56 -5.02 -4.69 -0.24
C LEU A 56 -4.40 -6.08 -0.11
N GLU A 57 -4.01 -6.66 -1.24
CA GLU A 57 -3.28 -7.93 -1.29
C GLU A 57 -2.14 -7.82 -2.29
N GLY A 58 -0.91 -8.02 -1.84
CA GLY A 58 0.29 -7.95 -2.66
C GLY A 58 1.06 -9.26 -2.70
N ASN A 59 1.54 -9.62 -3.89
CA ASN A 59 2.37 -10.78 -4.15
C ASN A 59 3.03 -10.66 -5.53
N LYS A 60 4.16 -11.36 -5.75
CA LYS A 60 4.84 -11.46 -7.07
C LYS A 60 5.21 -10.13 -7.74
N GLY A 61 5.37 -9.06 -6.95
CA GLY A 61 5.71 -7.73 -7.47
C GLY A 61 4.49 -6.89 -7.87
N GLU A 62 3.29 -7.35 -7.56
CA GLU A 62 2.03 -6.66 -7.87
C GLU A 62 1.17 -6.53 -6.60
N VAL A 63 0.26 -5.55 -6.61
CA VAL A 63 -0.78 -5.41 -5.60
C VAL A 63 -2.14 -5.33 -6.26
N THR A 64 -3.03 -6.19 -5.77
CA THR A 64 -4.45 -6.14 -6.07
C THR A 64 -5.15 -5.27 -5.04
N VAL A 65 -5.87 -4.26 -5.53
CA VAL A 65 -6.74 -3.40 -4.74
C VAL A 65 -8.19 -3.70 -5.10
N LYS A 66 -8.97 -4.22 -4.16
CA LYS A 66 -10.37 -4.58 -4.40
C LYS A 66 -11.27 -3.34 -4.46
N GLU A 67 -11.03 -2.39 -3.56
CA GLU A 67 -11.83 -1.19 -3.36
C GLU A 67 -10.94 0.06 -3.42
N PRO A 68 -10.61 0.58 -4.62
CA PRO A 68 -9.69 1.71 -4.80
C PRO A 68 -10.17 3.00 -4.11
N ALA A 69 -11.49 3.19 -4.00
CA ALA A 69 -12.08 4.32 -3.30
C ALA A 69 -11.73 4.36 -1.79
N ARG A 70 -11.30 3.23 -1.22
CA ARG A 70 -10.88 3.10 0.18
C ARG A 70 -9.37 3.00 0.33
N VAL A 71 -8.62 3.49 -0.65
CA VAL A 71 -7.16 3.48 -0.64
C VAL A 71 -6.60 4.86 -0.94
N THR A 72 -5.62 5.26 -0.14
CA THR A 72 -4.75 6.40 -0.45
C THR A 72 -3.41 5.87 -0.92
N VAL A 73 -2.90 6.44 -2.01
CA VAL A 73 -1.53 6.21 -2.44
C VAL A 73 -0.62 7.08 -1.58
N VAL A 74 0.38 6.47 -0.95
CA VAL A 74 1.36 7.15 -0.12
C VAL A 74 2.77 6.82 -0.58
N ARG A 75 3.66 7.79 -0.47
CA ARG A 75 5.09 7.64 -0.72
C ARG A 75 5.81 7.32 0.58
N GLY A 76 6.50 6.20 0.64
CA GLY A 76 7.31 5.80 1.79
C GLY A 76 8.74 6.31 1.64
N ARG A 77 9.25 7.05 2.62
CA ARG A 77 10.67 7.42 2.73
C ARG A 77 11.24 6.86 4.02
N LEU A 78 12.46 6.31 3.97
CA LEU A 78 13.15 5.81 5.16
C LEU A 78 13.26 6.93 6.21
N LYS A 79 13.11 6.54 7.48
CA LYS A 79 13.41 7.41 8.63
C LYS A 79 14.91 7.57 8.83
#